data_AF-A0A8H4W8T9-F1
#
_entry.id   AF-A0A8H4W8T9-F1
#
_cell.length_a   1.000
_cell.length_b   1.000
_cell.length_c   1.000
_cell.angle_alpha   90.00
_cell.angle_beta   90.00
_cell.angle_gamma   90.00
#
_symmetry.space_group_name_H-M   'P 1'
#
loop_
_entity.id
_entity.type
_entity.pdbx_description
1 polymer ?
#
loop_
_entity_poly.entity_id
_entity_poly.type
_entity_poly.pdbx_seq_one_letter_code
_entity_poly.pdbx_strand_id
1 'polypeptide(L)'
;MPLPENSPSARIANPHLYSPRMCRWRPFETVPGQVVLDQGSLLRVVSWNIDFMAAGRATRASSAMDHLEGAFGNPPLPLVIMLQEVHCESLLAILGHPWIRKNFVLSDVSVPQPYFTLMMVSRHIQTQNWFRVPLQSRMERDILVVDIPISHSGSESTSPKKILRLCTTHLESLWEREGEELRPHQLAQISALLKAPPTCVTQIIGGLVGGDMNHISPLDSASHKTGNVELYDVWEDTAPPPIPPRKPFQKDLTFGRAKANTWGYQSPGAKSRKRLDKFFYTGSVDTIALAEVQDLTGKIGRLGIGLKTKVKVWEDKTRLHLDKKSVLDGMYGSEAAYKEVDAWVSDHFGIAIGIRVH
;
A
#
# COMPACT_ATOMS: atom_id res chain seq x y z
N MET A 1 4.52 -17.10 -17.62
CA MET A 1 5.96 -17.44 -17.62
C MET A 1 6.36 -17.92 -16.24
N PRO A 2 7.22 -18.94 -16.11
CA PRO A 2 7.84 -19.26 -14.83
C PRO A 2 8.71 -18.09 -14.36
N LEU A 3 8.86 -17.93 -13.04
CA LEU A 3 9.80 -16.97 -12.46
C LEU A 3 11.21 -17.25 -13.01
N PRO A 4 12.07 -16.24 -13.25
CA PRO A 4 13.45 -16.45 -13.68
C PRO A 4 14.15 -17.46 -12.76
N GLU A 5 14.92 -18.39 -13.33
CA GLU A 5 15.57 -19.53 -12.61
C GLU A 5 16.47 -19.11 -11.41
N ASN A 6 16.84 -17.84 -11.30
CA ASN A 6 17.63 -17.28 -10.20
C ASN A 6 16.83 -16.34 -9.28
N SER A 7 15.50 -16.37 -9.32
CA SER A 7 14.69 -15.55 -8.42
C SER A 7 14.79 -16.08 -7.00
N PRO A 8 15.11 -15.24 -5.99
CA PRO A 8 15.18 -15.68 -4.61
C PRO A 8 13.85 -16.30 -4.18
N SER A 9 13.93 -17.43 -3.46
CA SER A 9 12.76 -18.21 -3.10
C SER A 9 11.77 -17.41 -2.27
N ALA A 10 10.47 -17.65 -2.50
CA ALA A 10 9.41 -17.09 -1.69
C ALA A 10 9.62 -17.43 -0.20
N ARG A 11 9.45 -16.44 0.66
CA ARG A 11 9.53 -16.59 2.12
C ARG A 11 8.13 -16.58 2.69
N ILE A 12 7.75 -17.61 3.43
CA ILE A 12 6.47 -17.63 4.13
C ILE A 12 6.43 -16.45 5.11
N ALA A 13 5.35 -15.68 5.05
CA ALA A 13 5.06 -14.63 6.03
C ALA A 13 4.07 -15.20 7.05
N ASN A 14 4.32 -14.95 8.34
CA ASN A 14 3.49 -15.44 9.42
C ASN A 14 2.57 -14.31 9.88
N PRO A 15 1.31 -14.26 9.43
CA PRO A 15 0.39 -13.23 9.85
C PRO A 15 0.09 -13.31 11.34
N HIS A 16 -0.38 -12.21 11.93
CA HIS A 16 -0.68 -12.11 13.35
C HIS A 16 -2.04 -11.46 13.59
N LEU A 17 -2.68 -11.88 14.67
CA LEU A 17 -3.91 -11.30 15.18
C LEU A 17 -3.71 -10.87 16.64
N TYR A 18 -4.24 -9.72 17.02
CA TYR A 18 -4.21 -9.29 18.42
C TYR A 18 -5.19 -10.11 19.26
N SER A 19 -4.74 -10.61 20.41
CA SER A 19 -5.57 -11.30 21.39
C SER A 19 -5.87 -10.36 22.55
N PRO A 20 -7.12 -9.83 22.68
CA PRO A 20 -7.49 -8.98 23.80
C PRO A 20 -7.32 -9.68 25.15
N ARG A 21 -7.59 -11.00 25.21
CA ARG A 21 -7.45 -11.81 26.43
C ARG A 21 -6.01 -11.90 26.92
N MET A 22 -5.05 -11.95 25.99
CA MET A 22 -3.63 -12.10 26.32
C MET A 22 -2.86 -10.77 26.23
N CYS A 23 -3.55 -9.69 25.86
CA CYS A 23 -2.98 -8.37 25.59
C CYS A 23 -1.77 -8.38 24.64
N ARG A 24 -1.70 -9.34 23.69
CA ARG A 24 -0.54 -9.51 22.78
C ARG A 24 -0.96 -9.94 21.39
N TRP A 25 -0.10 -9.63 20.42
CA TRP A 25 -0.15 -10.22 19.08
C TRP A 25 0.24 -11.69 19.16
N ARG A 26 -0.47 -12.54 18.43
CA ARG A 26 -0.19 -13.98 18.32
C ARG A 26 -0.21 -14.41 16.86
N PRO A 27 0.49 -15.50 16.50
CA PRO A 27 0.36 -16.09 15.18
C PRO A 27 -1.11 -16.26 14.81
N PHE A 28 -1.45 -15.85 13.59
CA PHE A 28 -2.77 -16.00 13.03
C PHE A 28 -2.96 -17.45 12.57
N GLU A 29 -4.00 -18.06 13.10
CA GLU A 29 -4.54 -19.33 12.64
C GLU A 29 -5.96 -19.02 12.17
N THR A 30 -6.42 -19.70 11.11
CA THR A 30 -7.81 -19.58 10.65
C THR A 30 -8.74 -19.84 11.84
N VAL A 31 -9.52 -18.83 12.23
CA VAL A 31 -10.41 -18.93 13.39
C VAL A 31 -11.84 -19.27 12.96
N PRO A 32 -12.59 -20.03 13.76
CA PRO A 32 -14.03 -20.21 13.56
C PRO A 32 -14.75 -18.86 13.48
N GLY A 33 -15.61 -18.68 12.49
CA GLY A 33 -16.38 -17.44 12.28
C GLY A 33 -15.77 -16.44 11.29
N GLN A 34 -14.62 -16.76 10.67
CA GLN A 34 -14.19 -16.02 9.47
C GLN A 34 -15.08 -16.37 8.28
N VAL A 35 -15.36 -15.35 7.47
CA VAL A 35 -16.20 -15.43 6.29
C VAL A 35 -15.30 -15.61 5.08
N VAL A 36 -15.61 -16.62 4.27
CA VAL A 36 -15.12 -16.73 2.89
C VAL A 36 -15.87 -15.69 2.08
N LEU A 37 -15.19 -14.85 1.32
CA LEU A 37 -15.88 -13.85 0.50
C LEU A 37 -16.64 -14.56 -0.62
N ASP A 38 -17.94 -14.29 -0.74
CA ASP A 38 -18.70 -14.78 -1.88
C ASP A 38 -18.31 -14.03 -3.16
N GLN A 39 -18.36 -14.72 -4.29
CA GLN A 39 -18.22 -14.09 -5.59
C GLN A 39 -19.17 -12.88 -5.74
N GLY A 40 -18.67 -11.78 -6.29
CA GLY A 40 -19.39 -10.51 -6.38
C GLY A 40 -19.43 -9.67 -5.10
N SER A 41 -18.89 -10.16 -3.98
CA SER A 41 -18.74 -9.37 -2.75
C SER A 41 -17.79 -8.20 -2.97
N LEU A 42 -18.13 -7.04 -2.39
CA LEU A 42 -17.29 -5.85 -2.44
C LEU A 42 -16.16 -5.95 -1.40
N LEU A 43 -14.92 -5.96 -1.88
CA LEU A 43 -13.72 -5.79 -1.07
C LEU A 43 -13.15 -4.39 -1.27
N ARG A 44 -12.89 -3.66 -0.18
CA ARG A 44 -12.20 -2.36 -0.23
C ARG A 44 -10.71 -2.59 -0.14
N VAL A 45 -9.93 -1.87 -0.94
CA VAL A 45 -8.47 -1.94 -0.90
C VAL A 45 -7.91 -0.52 -0.86
N VAL A 46 -7.04 -0.27 0.12
CA VAL A 46 -6.31 0.98 0.31
C VAL A 46 -4.84 0.71 0.10
N SER A 47 -4.13 1.64 -0.57
CA SER A 47 -2.67 1.68 -0.61
C SER A 47 -2.17 3.05 -0.16
N TRP A 48 -1.14 3.09 0.68
CA TRP A 48 -0.54 4.35 1.13
C TRP A 48 0.94 4.20 1.52
N ASN A 49 1.82 4.91 0.82
CA ASN A 49 3.19 5.16 1.30
C ASN A 49 3.13 6.17 2.47
N ILE A 50 3.61 5.76 3.66
CA ILE A 50 3.55 6.56 4.88
C ILE A 50 4.86 7.28 5.24
N ASP A 51 5.79 7.37 4.29
CA ASP A 51 7.03 8.17 4.35
C ASP A 51 7.89 7.87 5.60
N PHE A 52 8.78 6.88 5.48
CA PHE A 52 9.65 6.48 6.59
C PHE A 52 10.76 7.50 6.88
N MET A 53 10.98 8.46 5.98
CA MET A 53 12.11 9.37 6.08
C MET A 53 11.81 10.59 6.95
N ALA A 54 10.55 11.02 7.01
CA ALA A 54 10.17 12.17 7.82
C ALA A 54 10.15 11.90 9.35
N ALA A 55 10.39 12.96 10.12
CA ALA A 55 10.35 12.92 11.58
C ALA A 55 8.93 12.64 12.13
N GLY A 56 8.87 12.15 13.37
CA GLY A 56 7.60 11.87 14.05
C GLY A 56 6.83 10.69 13.45
N ARG A 57 7.55 9.67 12.96
CA ARG A 57 7.01 8.50 12.25
C ARG A 57 5.86 7.82 12.99
N ALA A 58 6.02 7.60 14.29
CA ALA A 58 4.97 7.02 15.14
C ALA A 58 3.69 7.87 15.16
N THR A 59 3.81 9.18 15.40
CA THR A 59 2.65 10.09 15.45
C THR A 59 1.96 10.21 14.10
N ARG A 60 2.74 10.28 13.01
CA ARG A 60 2.22 10.32 11.64
C ARG A 60 1.49 9.02 11.29
N ALA A 61 2.08 7.86 11.61
CA ALA A 61 1.45 6.57 11.40
C ALA A 61 0.13 6.44 12.18
N SER A 62 0.10 6.86 13.46
CA SER A 62 -1.15 6.89 14.23
C SER A 62 -2.19 7.79 13.58
N SER A 63 -1.80 9.01 13.16
CA SER A 63 -2.70 9.96 12.51
C SER A 63 -3.24 9.43 11.16
N ALA A 64 -2.43 8.65 10.43
CA ALA A 64 -2.87 7.94 9.23
C ALA A 64 -3.92 6.89 9.57
N MET A 65 -3.74 6.12 10.64
CA MET A 65 -4.72 5.11 11.09
C MET A 65 -6.01 5.75 11.57
N ASP A 66 -5.96 6.85 12.33
CA ASP A 66 -7.13 7.63 12.74
C ASP A 66 -7.93 8.12 11.53
N HIS A 67 -7.23 8.58 10.49
CA HIS A 67 -7.87 9.02 9.24
C HIS A 67 -8.57 7.87 8.51
N LEU A 68 -7.92 6.70 8.43
CA LEU A 68 -8.51 5.52 7.82
C LEU A 68 -9.70 4.99 8.65
N GLU A 69 -9.63 5.03 9.98
CA GLU A 69 -10.76 4.70 10.84
C GLU A 69 -11.95 5.64 10.60
N GLY A 70 -11.70 6.94 10.50
CA GLY A 70 -12.74 7.93 10.18
C GLY A 70 -13.38 7.69 8.81
N ALA A 71 -12.60 7.28 7.81
CA ALA A 71 -13.09 7.01 6.46
C ALA A 71 -13.88 5.69 6.35
N PHE A 72 -13.40 4.62 6.99
CA PHE A 72 -13.92 3.26 6.80
C PHE A 72 -14.75 2.71 7.96
N GLY A 73 -14.82 3.41 9.09
CA GLY A 73 -15.64 3.07 10.23
C GLY A 73 -15.06 1.98 11.16
N ASN A 74 -15.79 1.67 12.23
CA ASN A 74 -15.40 0.71 13.26
C ASN A 74 -16.63 -0.12 13.75
N PRO A 75 -16.73 -1.41 13.40
CA PRO A 75 -15.78 -2.18 12.57
C PRO A 75 -15.85 -1.75 11.10
N PRO A 76 -14.74 -1.88 10.35
CA PRO A 76 -14.77 -1.65 8.91
C PRO A 76 -15.52 -2.79 8.20
N LEU A 77 -16.14 -2.46 7.07
CA LEU A 77 -16.53 -3.46 6.06
C LEU A 77 -15.28 -4.20 5.54
N PRO A 78 -15.42 -5.28 4.73
CA PRO A 78 -14.26 -5.98 4.18
C PRO A 78 -13.25 -5.01 3.55
N LEU A 79 -12.06 -4.95 4.15
CA LEU A 79 -11.03 -3.95 3.87
C LEU A 79 -9.64 -4.59 3.93
N VAL A 80 -8.81 -4.21 2.96
CA VAL A 80 -7.37 -4.49 2.95
C VAL A 80 -6.63 -3.15 2.90
N ILE A 81 -5.65 -2.98 3.77
CA ILE A 81 -4.78 -1.80 3.82
C ILE A 81 -3.37 -2.25 3.47
N MET A 82 -2.79 -1.62 2.46
CA MET A 82 -1.45 -1.86 1.95
C MET A 82 -0.60 -0.63 2.26
N LEU A 83 0.39 -0.76 3.12
CA LEU A 83 1.29 0.33 3.48
C LEU A 83 2.68 0.09 2.91
N GLN A 84 3.29 1.16 2.43
CA GLN A 84 4.70 1.19 2.02
C GLN A 84 5.46 2.12 2.96
N GLU A 85 6.78 1.93 3.05
CA GLU A 85 7.65 2.74 3.91
C GLU A 85 7.28 2.68 5.40
N VAL A 86 6.94 1.48 5.89
CA VAL A 86 6.71 1.28 7.33
C VAL A 86 8.06 1.15 8.03
N HIS A 87 8.36 2.08 8.94
CA HIS A 87 9.52 2.03 9.83
C HIS A 87 9.19 1.32 11.17
N CYS A 88 10.20 1.00 11.98
CA CYS A 88 10.00 0.39 13.30
C CYS A 88 9.08 1.23 14.22
N GLU A 89 9.29 2.54 14.29
CA GLU A 89 8.44 3.47 15.04
C GLU A 89 7.00 3.49 14.53
N SER A 90 6.81 3.51 13.21
CA SER A 90 5.48 3.46 12.58
C SER A 90 4.78 2.15 12.92
N LEU A 91 5.51 1.01 12.84
CA LEU A 91 4.99 -0.30 13.18
C LEU A 91 4.52 -0.34 14.65
N LEU A 92 5.33 0.15 15.58
CA LEU A 92 4.95 0.17 17.00
C LEU A 92 3.66 0.97 17.24
N ALA A 93 3.51 2.13 16.59
CA ALA A 93 2.28 2.91 16.65
C ALA A 93 1.07 2.16 16.06
N ILE A 94 1.23 1.54 14.89
CA ILE A 94 0.18 0.73 14.23
C ILE A 94 -0.23 -0.46 15.10
N LEU A 95 0.75 -1.19 15.65
CA LEU A 95 0.52 -2.30 16.58
C LEU A 95 -0.14 -1.85 17.90
N GLY A 96 0.03 -0.58 18.27
CA GLY A 96 -0.58 0.08 19.42
C GLY A 96 -2.03 0.52 19.19
N HIS A 97 -2.41 0.76 17.94
CA HIS A 97 -3.63 1.45 17.59
C HIS A 97 -4.89 0.61 17.91
N PRO A 98 -5.87 1.13 18.67
CA PRO A 98 -7.04 0.37 19.11
C PRO A 98 -7.87 -0.21 17.95
N TRP A 99 -8.11 0.59 16.91
CA TRP A 99 -8.85 0.15 15.72
C TRP A 99 -8.14 -0.99 14.99
N ILE A 100 -6.81 -0.95 14.92
CA ILE A 100 -6.00 -1.97 14.25
C ILE A 100 -6.07 -3.28 15.03
N ARG A 101 -5.78 -3.22 16.34
CA ARG A 101 -5.86 -4.38 17.26
C ARG A 101 -7.22 -5.06 17.23
N LYS A 102 -8.30 -4.28 17.14
CA LYS A 102 -9.66 -4.81 17.18
C LYS A 102 -10.05 -5.49 15.88
N ASN A 103 -9.62 -4.95 14.74
CA ASN A 103 -10.25 -5.22 13.45
C ASN A 103 -9.37 -5.93 12.42
N PHE A 104 -8.05 -6.04 12.59
CA PHE A 104 -7.17 -6.51 11.51
C PHE A 104 -6.25 -7.67 11.88
N VAL A 105 -5.96 -8.49 10.87
CA VAL A 105 -4.81 -9.41 10.80
C VAL A 105 -3.68 -8.69 10.07
N LEU A 106 -2.46 -8.76 10.61
CA LEU A 106 -1.28 -8.07 10.08
C LEU A 106 -0.29 -9.08 9.50
N SER A 107 0.39 -8.73 8.40
CA SER A 107 1.48 -9.56 7.85
C SER A 107 2.68 -9.67 8.79
N ASP A 108 3.00 -8.59 9.51
CA ASP A 108 4.21 -8.48 10.33
C ASP A 108 3.93 -7.76 11.65
N VAL A 109 4.54 -8.25 12.74
CA VAL A 109 4.53 -7.61 14.07
C VAL A 109 5.95 -7.36 14.61
N SER A 110 6.94 -7.67 13.78
CA SER A 110 8.36 -7.42 13.97
C SER A 110 8.91 -6.78 12.70
N VAL A 111 10.01 -6.06 12.80
CA VAL A 111 10.60 -5.31 11.69
C VAL A 111 11.44 -6.25 10.81
N PRO A 112 11.04 -6.55 9.56
CA PRO A 112 11.80 -7.44 8.69
C PRO A 112 13.05 -6.78 8.07
N GLN A 113 13.03 -5.46 7.90
CA GLN A 113 14.06 -4.64 7.26
C GLN A 113 13.85 -3.16 7.69
N PRO A 114 14.83 -2.24 7.50
CA PRO A 114 14.76 -0.87 8.04
C PRO A 114 13.47 -0.12 7.71
N TYR A 115 12.92 -0.33 6.52
CA TYR A 115 11.57 0.05 6.13
C TYR A 115 10.98 -1.02 5.22
N PHE A 116 9.68 -1.30 5.34
CA PHE A 116 9.07 -2.44 4.65
C PHE A 116 7.63 -2.15 4.23
N THR A 117 7.06 -3.08 3.47
CA THR A 117 5.64 -3.10 3.14
C THR A 117 4.85 -3.80 4.24
N LEU A 118 3.69 -3.29 4.65
CA LEU A 118 2.81 -3.95 5.61
C LEU A 118 1.43 -4.14 4.97
N MET A 119 0.85 -5.32 5.11
CA MET A 119 -0.54 -5.54 4.71
C MET A 119 -1.39 -5.88 5.93
N MET A 120 -2.57 -5.26 6.01
CA MET A 120 -3.56 -5.46 7.04
C MET A 120 -4.87 -5.87 6.40
N VAL A 121 -5.44 -7.00 6.81
CA VAL A 121 -6.70 -7.51 6.26
C VAL A 121 -7.74 -7.57 7.38
N SER A 122 -8.97 -7.09 7.12
CA SER A 122 -10.06 -7.18 8.09
C SER A 122 -10.17 -8.60 8.63
N ARG A 123 -10.12 -8.76 9.95
CA ARG A 123 -9.96 -10.06 10.63
C ARG A 123 -11.10 -11.04 10.39
N HIS A 124 -12.25 -10.56 9.94
CA HIS A 124 -13.42 -11.35 9.61
C HIS A 124 -13.29 -12.04 8.25
N ILE A 125 -12.38 -11.58 7.39
CA ILE A 125 -12.12 -12.18 6.08
C ILE A 125 -11.16 -13.35 6.25
N GLN A 126 -11.49 -14.51 5.66
CA GLN A 126 -10.55 -15.61 5.59
C GLN A 126 -9.38 -15.27 4.64
N THR A 127 -8.15 -15.53 5.09
CA THR A 127 -6.95 -15.37 4.28
C THR A 127 -6.11 -16.64 4.31
N GLN A 128 -5.30 -16.85 3.28
CA GLN A 128 -4.40 -17.99 3.11
C GLN A 128 -3.10 -17.52 2.45
N ASN A 129 -2.07 -18.36 2.53
CA ASN A 129 -0.80 -18.18 1.80
C ASN A 129 -0.23 -16.76 1.88
N TRP A 130 0.20 -16.35 3.07
CA TRP A 130 0.96 -15.12 3.23
C TRP A 130 2.42 -15.40 2.89
N PHE A 131 3.00 -14.66 1.95
CA PHE A 131 4.41 -14.81 1.61
C PHE A 131 5.01 -13.54 1.00
N ARG A 132 6.33 -13.45 1.07
CA ARG A 132 7.14 -12.39 0.46
C ARG A 132 8.00 -12.96 -0.65
N VAL A 133 8.06 -12.27 -1.78
CA VAL A 133 8.98 -12.59 -2.88
C VAL A 133 9.95 -11.42 -3.04
N PRO A 134 11.25 -11.60 -2.77
CA PRO A 134 12.21 -10.52 -2.97
C PRO A 134 12.32 -10.18 -4.45
N LEU A 135 12.37 -8.89 -4.74
CA LEU A 135 12.60 -8.38 -6.10
C LEU A 135 14.10 -8.24 -6.35
N GLN A 136 14.50 -8.26 -7.62
CA GLN A 136 15.82 -7.75 -7.97
C GLN A 136 15.85 -6.26 -7.66
N SER A 137 16.63 -5.86 -6.65
CA SER A 137 16.57 -4.51 -6.11
C SER A 137 17.86 -4.10 -5.39
N ARG A 138 18.13 -2.79 -5.38
CA ARG A 138 19.17 -2.14 -4.58
C ARG A 138 18.68 -1.55 -3.26
N MET A 139 17.36 -1.48 -3.10
CA MET A 139 16.67 -0.90 -1.96
C MET A 139 15.82 -1.93 -1.22
N GLU A 140 16.19 -3.21 -1.36
CA GLU A 140 15.56 -4.35 -0.67
C GLU A 140 14.05 -4.41 -0.90
N ARG A 141 13.62 -4.18 -2.15
CA ARG A 141 12.20 -4.26 -2.52
C ARG A 141 11.72 -5.71 -2.55
N ASP A 142 10.46 -5.89 -2.18
CA ASP A 142 9.78 -7.17 -2.25
C ASP A 142 8.31 -7.04 -2.67
N ILE A 143 7.68 -8.19 -2.86
CA ILE A 143 6.26 -8.33 -3.11
C ILE A 143 5.68 -9.07 -1.89
N LEU A 144 4.81 -8.41 -1.14
CA LEU A 144 4.05 -9.05 -0.07
C LEU A 144 2.70 -9.53 -0.63
N VAL A 145 2.43 -10.82 -0.51
CA VAL A 145 1.29 -11.50 -1.12
C VAL A 145 0.39 -12.12 -0.05
N VAL A 146 -0.93 -12.07 -0.29
CA VAL A 146 -1.94 -12.84 0.42
C VAL A 146 -2.99 -13.37 -0.56
N ASP A 147 -3.48 -14.58 -0.32
CA ASP A 147 -4.59 -15.16 -1.06
C ASP A 147 -5.89 -15.05 -0.24
N ILE A 148 -6.97 -14.60 -0.88
CA ILE A 148 -8.32 -14.55 -0.32
C ILE A 148 -9.18 -15.61 -1.02
N PRO A 149 -9.64 -16.65 -0.32
CA PRO A 149 -10.55 -17.64 -0.89
C PRO A 149 -11.88 -17.00 -1.29
N ILE A 150 -12.38 -17.38 -2.47
CA ILE A 150 -13.66 -16.92 -3.00
C ILE A 150 -14.64 -18.10 -3.05
N SER A 151 -15.77 -17.91 -2.38
CA SER A 151 -16.90 -18.86 -2.36
C SER A 151 -17.68 -18.72 -3.67
N HIS A 152 -18.03 -19.86 -4.27
CA HIS A 152 -18.80 -19.94 -5.51
C HIS A 152 -19.96 -20.90 -5.32
N SER A 153 -21.18 -20.43 -5.58
CA SER A 153 -22.39 -21.27 -5.58
C SER A 153 -22.28 -22.31 -6.69
N GLY A 154 -22.30 -23.60 -6.34
CA GLY A 154 -22.25 -24.72 -7.30
C GLY A 154 -20.87 -25.35 -7.51
N SER A 155 -19.86 -25.02 -6.68
CA SER A 155 -18.57 -25.73 -6.71
C SER A 155 -18.75 -27.19 -6.32
N GLU A 156 -18.47 -28.11 -7.24
CA GLU A 156 -18.27 -29.52 -6.91
C GLU A 156 -17.02 -29.69 -6.05
N SER A 157 -16.99 -30.71 -5.19
CA SER A 157 -15.88 -30.95 -4.25
C SER A 157 -14.52 -31.24 -4.91
N THR A 158 -14.52 -31.50 -6.23
CA THR A 158 -13.36 -31.92 -7.04
C THR A 158 -12.68 -30.76 -7.78
N SER A 159 -13.29 -29.58 -7.87
CA SER A 159 -12.68 -28.41 -8.54
C SER A 159 -11.67 -27.69 -7.66
N PRO A 160 -10.60 -27.10 -8.23
CA PRO A 160 -9.63 -26.33 -7.46
C PRO A 160 -10.29 -25.13 -6.79
N LYS A 161 -9.82 -24.78 -5.59
CA LYS A 161 -10.34 -23.64 -4.83
C LYS A 161 -10.02 -22.34 -5.55
N LYS A 162 -11.06 -21.55 -5.82
CA LYS A 162 -10.92 -20.22 -6.43
C LYS A 162 -10.38 -19.23 -5.40
N ILE A 163 -9.39 -18.44 -5.79
CA ILE A 163 -8.77 -17.42 -4.95
C ILE A 163 -8.61 -16.08 -5.69
N LEU A 164 -8.71 -14.99 -4.92
CA LEU A 164 -8.26 -13.66 -5.28
C LEU A 164 -6.87 -13.44 -4.68
N ARG A 165 -5.88 -13.15 -5.52
CA ARG A 165 -4.52 -12.86 -5.05
C ARG A 165 -4.31 -11.36 -4.92
N LEU A 166 -3.91 -10.92 -3.73
CA LEU A 166 -3.56 -9.53 -3.47
C LEU A 166 -2.06 -9.40 -3.20
N CYS A 167 -1.45 -8.41 -3.83
CA CYS A 167 -0.06 -8.05 -3.65
C CYS A 167 0.07 -6.60 -3.19
N THR A 168 1.07 -6.31 -2.36
CA THR A 168 1.61 -4.96 -2.23
C THR A 168 3.10 -4.93 -2.45
N THR A 169 3.59 -3.81 -2.96
CA THR A 169 5.01 -3.57 -3.23
C THR A 169 5.35 -2.10 -3.11
N HIS A 170 6.64 -1.82 -3.10
CA HIS A 170 7.20 -0.50 -3.35
C HIS A 170 8.31 -0.72 -4.38
N LEU A 171 8.09 -0.33 -5.63
CA LEU A 171 9.06 -0.55 -6.71
C LEU A 171 10.31 0.33 -6.56
N GLU A 172 11.36 0.01 -7.32
CA GLU A 172 12.66 0.71 -7.23
C GLU A 172 12.51 2.23 -7.39
N SER A 173 13.07 2.97 -6.43
CA SER A 173 12.99 4.44 -6.41
C SER A 173 14.09 5.07 -7.25
N LEU A 174 14.05 6.42 -7.31
CA LEU A 174 15.02 7.29 -7.98
C LEU A 174 15.01 7.18 -9.52
N TRP A 175 15.51 8.25 -10.14
CA TRP A 175 15.58 8.40 -11.60
C TRP A 175 16.85 7.77 -12.20
N GLU A 176 17.84 7.41 -11.36
CA GLU A 176 19.09 6.84 -11.86
C GLU A 176 18.79 5.68 -12.82
N ARG A 177 19.56 5.58 -13.92
CA ARG A 177 19.25 4.68 -15.07
C ARG A 177 18.81 3.29 -14.63
N GLU A 178 19.41 2.80 -13.57
CA GLU A 178 19.15 1.47 -13.01
C GLU A 178 17.74 1.34 -12.42
N GLY A 179 17.18 2.35 -11.77
CA GLY A 179 15.81 2.31 -11.26
C GLY A 179 14.77 2.24 -12.39
N GLU A 180 14.98 3.03 -13.45
CA GLU A 180 14.16 2.99 -14.67
C GLU A 180 14.24 1.63 -15.39
N GLU A 181 15.41 0.99 -15.37
CA GLU A 181 15.59 -0.36 -15.93
C GLU A 181 14.97 -1.46 -15.05
N LEU A 182 15.04 -1.34 -13.73
CA LEU A 182 14.56 -2.36 -12.80
C LEU A 182 13.03 -2.40 -12.66
N ARG A 183 12.36 -1.25 -12.63
CA ARG A 183 10.89 -1.18 -12.39
C ARG A 183 10.06 -2.04 -13.36
N PRO A 184 10.30 -2.05 -14.69
CA PRO A 184 9.57 -2.93 -15.60
C PRO A 184 9.78 -4.42 -15.32
N HIS A 185 11.00 -4.83 -14.95
CA HIS A 185 11.30 -6.22 -14.60
C HIS A 185 10.60 -6.64 -13.32
N GLN A 186 10.60 -5.78 -12.30
CA GLN A 186 9.88 -5.99 -11.05
C GLN A 186 8.37 -6.11 -11.28
N LEU A 187 7.81 -5.26 -12.14
CA LEU A 187 6.40 -5.32 -12.52
C LEU A 187 6.05 -6.60 -13.29
N ALA A 188 6.96 -7.10 -14.13
CA ALA A 188 6.79 -8.40 -14.79
C ALA A 188 6.81 -9.57 -13.81
N GLN A 189 7.66 -9.54 -12.78
CA GLN A 189 7.65 -10.54 -11.71
C GLN A 189 6.32 -10.53 -10.94
N ILE A 190 5.79 -9.34 -10.62
CA ILE A 190 4.48 -9.18 -9.98
C ILE A 190 3.37 -9.75 -10.86
N SER A 191 3.37 -9.41 -12.15
CA SER A 191 2.38 -9.94 -13.10
C SER A 191 2.40 -11.45 -13.17
N ALA A 192 3.59 -12.06 -13.25
CA ALA A 192 3.72 -13.51 -13.25
C ALA A 192 3.13 -14.17 -12.00
N LEU A 193 3.27 -13.55 -10.81
CA LEU A 193 2.67 -14.05 -9.57
C LEU A 193 1.14 -13.90 -9.55
N LEU A 194 0.60 -12.79 -10.07
CA LEU A 194 -0.83 -12.55 -10.17
C LEU A 194 -1.50 -13.49 -11.20
N LYS A 195 -0.77 -13.90 -12.23
CA LYS A 195 -1.23 -14.76 -13.33
C LYS A 195 -0.70 -16.19 -13.24
N ALA A 196 -0.27 -16.62 -12.05
CA ALA A 196 0.27 -17.96 -11.90
C ALA A 196 -0.77 -19.01 -12.35
N PRO A 197 -0.34 -20.06 -13.10
CA PRO A 197 -1.27 -21.04 -13.63
C PRO A 197 -1.99 -21.79 -12.50
N PRO A 198 -3.21 -22.30 -12.77
CA PRO A 198 -3.93 -23.10 -11.79
C PRO A 198 -3.12 -24.34 -11.39
N THR A 199 -3.25 -24.72 -10.13
CA THR A 199 -2.73 -25.98 -9.58
C THR A 199 -3.89 -26.96 -9.37
N CYS A 200 -3.59 -28.19 -8.93
CA CYS A 200 -4.63 -29.13 -8.52
C CYS A 200 -5.41 -28.67 -7.27
N VAL A 201 -4.90 -27.70 -6.51
CA VAL A 201 -5.51 -27.24 -5.24
C VAL A 201 -6.17 -25.87 -5.40
N THR A 202 -5.57 -24.97 -6.17
CA THR A 202 -5.97 -23.56 -6.25
C THR A 202 -5.99 -23.03 -7.67
N GLN A 203 -6.92 -22.13 -7.94
CA GLN A 203 -7.01 -21.36 -9.18
C GLN A 203 -7.11 -19.87 -8.84
N ILE A 204 -6.20 -19.06 -9.36
CA ILE A 204 -6.29 -17.60 -9.26
C ILE A 204 -7.28 -17.13 -10.30
N ILE A 205 -8.42 -16.60 -9.84
CA ILE A 205 -9.47 -16.07 -10.73
C ILE A 205 -9.35 -14.56 -10.93
N GLY A 206 -8.65 -13.88 -10.03
CA GLY A 206 -8.36 -12.46 -10.10
C GLY A 206 -7.11 -12.11 -9.32
N GLY A 207 -6.41 -11.07 -9.76
CA GLY A 207 -5.20 -10.58 -9.11
C GLY A 207 -5.20 -9.06 -9.04
N LEU A 208 -4.75 -8.51 -7.91
CA LEU A 208 -4.57 -7.07 -7.71
C LEU A 208 -3.22 -6.82 -7.04
N VAL A 209 -2.46 -5.83 -7.54
CA VAL A 209 -1.34 -5.24 -6.83
C VAL A 209 -1.60 -3.76 -6.56
N GLY A 210 -1.38 -3.34 -5.32
CA GLY A 210 -1.43 -1.94 -4.90
C GLY A 210 -0.13 -1.51 -4.26
N GLY A 211 0.34 -0.29 -4.54
CA GLY A 211 1.57 0.18 -3.95
C GLY A 211 2.13 1.45 -4.57
N ASP A 212 3.28 1.84 -4.07
CA ASP A 212 4.12 2.86 -4.68
C ASP A 212 4.90 2.24 -5.84
N MET A 213 4.44 2.49 -7.05
CA MET A 213 5.07 1.96 -8.26
C MET A 213 6.28 2.79 -8.70
N ASN A 214 6.60 3.87 -7.99
CA ASN A 214 7.65 4.82 -8.37
C ASN A 214 7.61 5.14 -9.87
N HIS A 215 6.41 5.39 -10.40
CA HIS A 215 6.23 5.75 -11.79
C HIS A 215 6.76 7.15 -12.02
N ILE A 216 8.06 7.19 -12.28
CA ILE A 216 8.88 8.38 -12.24
C ILE A 216 9.07 8.89 -13.65
N SER A 217 9.28 8.00 -14.63
CA SER A 217 9.64 8.31 -16.00
C SER A 217 8.55 8.03 -17.03
N PRO A 218 8.65 8.58 -18.26
CA PRO A 218 7.71 8.25 -19.34
C PRO A 218 7.71 6.76 -19.72
N LEU A 219 8.83 6.04 -19.55
CA LEU A 219 8.93 4.60 -19.85
C LEU A 219 8.07 3.77 -18.88
N ASP A 220 7.93 4.22 -17.63
CA ASP A 220 7.05 3.58 -16.65
C ASP A 220 5.58 3.62 -17.09
N SER A 221 5.18 4.56 -17.98
CA SER A 221 3.78 4.81 -18.33
C SER A 221 3.07 3.74 -19.12
N ALA A 222 3.80 3.01 -19.95
CA ALA A 222 3.26 1.90 -20.74
C ALA A 222 3.78 0.55 -20.25
N SER A 223 4.64 0.53 -19.22
CA SER A 223 5.27 -0.70 -18.71
C SER A 223 4.25 -1.76 -18.27
N HIS A 224 3.09 -1.34 -17.75
CA HIS A 224 2.03 -2.28 -17.36
C HIS A 224 1.37 -2.99 -18.56
N LYS A 225 1.46 -2.42 -19.76
CA LYS A 225 0.85 -2.95 -20.99
C LYS A 225 1.81 -3.81 -21.82
N THR A 226 3.09 -3.91 -21.46
CA THR A 226 4.04 -4.70 -22.24
C THR A 226 3.67 -6.18 -22.21
N GLY A 227 4.01 -6.93 -23.26
CA GLY A 227 3.56 -8.33 -23.43
C GLY A 227 4.00 -9.30 -22.34
N ASN A 228 5.02 -8.96 -21.54
CA ASN A 228 5.45 -9.74 -20.38
C ASN A 228 4.78 -9.30 -19.05
N VAL A 229 3.99 -8.23 -19.06
CA VAL A 229 3.28 -7.68 -17.91
C VAL A 229 1.77 -7.77 -18.12
N GLU A 230 1.21 -7.08 -19.11
CA GLU A 230 -0.22 -7.06 -19.47
C GLU A 230 -1.18 -6.96 -18.26
N LEU A 231 -0.98 -5.99 -17.39
CA LEU A 231 -1.88 -5.66 -16.29
C LEU A 231 -2.74 -4.44 -16.66
N TYR A 232 -3.96 -4.38 -16.15
CA TYR A 232 -4.85 -3.23 -16.29
C TYR A 232 -4.58 -2.22 -15.17
N ASP A 233 -4.60 -0.93 -15.46
CA ASP A 233 -4.45 0.15 -14.47
C ASP A 233 -5.83 0.71 -14.14
N VAL A 234 -6.22 0.69 -12.86
CA VAL A 234 -7.56 1.12 -12.43
C VAL A 234 -7.87 2.58 -12.82
N TRP A 235 -6.83 3.41 -12.98
CA TRP A 235 -7.00 4.79 -13.45
C TRP A 235 -7.54 4.86 -14.89
N GLU A 236 -7.18 3.88 -15.71
CA GLU A 236 -7.51 3.82 -17.13
C GLU A 236 -8.90 3.18 -17.39
N ASP A 237 -9.56 2.64 -16.36
CA ASP A 237 -10.91 2.06 -16.45
C ASP A 237 -11.99 3.10 -16.79
N THR A 238 -11.68 4.38 -16.55
CA THR A 238 -12.54 5.52 -16.89
C THR A 238 -11.72 6.60 -17.57
N ALA A 239 -12.35 7.34 -18.48
CA ALA A 239 -11.67 8.46 -19.13
C ALA A 239 -11.17 9.49 -18.08
N PRO A 240 -9.90 9.92 -18.17
CA PRO A 240 -9.38 10.92 -17.24
C PRO A 240 -10.17 12.23 -17.41
N PRO A 241 -10.45 12.95 -16.31
CA PRO A 241 -11.14 14.23 -16.42
C PRO A 241 -10.27 15.24 -17.18
N PRO A 242 -10.89 16.22 -17.87
CA PRO A 242 -10.14 17.23 -18.60
C PRO A 242 -9.26 18.03 -17.65
N ILE A 243 -8.02 18.29 -18.07
CA ILE A 243 -7.10 19.14 -17.30
C ILE A 243 -7.58 20.59 -17.45
N PRO A 244 -7.99 21.27 -16.36
CA PRO A 244 -8.44 22.65 -16.47
C PRO A 244 -7.31 23.54 -16.96
N PRO A 245 -7.56 24.44 -17.95
CA PRO A 245 -6.56 25.41 -18.36
C PRO A 245 -6.20 26.28 -17.16
N ARG A 246 -4.91 26.53 -16.96
CA ARG A 246 -4.42 27.37 -15.86
C ARG A 246 -3.83 28.65 -16.40
N LYS A 247 -4.18 29.76 -15.76
CA LYS A 247 -3.48 31.02 -16.00
C LYS A 247 -2.03 30.90 -15.51
N PRO A 248 -1.10 31.67 -16.09
CA PRO A 248 0.24 31.81 -15.53
C PRO A 248 0.17 32.08 -14.03
N PHE A 249 1.03 31.41 -13.25
CA PHE A 249 1.12 31.54 -11.78
C PHE A 249 -0.09 31.07 -10.96
N GLN A 250 -1.16 30.57 -11.57
CA GLN A 250 -2.30 30.00 -10.84
C GLN A 250 -1.89 28.68 -10.16
N LYS A 251 -2.02 28.63 -8.84
CA LYS A 251 -1.75 27.41 -8.05
C LYS A 251 -2.81 26.35 -8.28
N ASP A 252 -2.34 25.11 -8.28
CA ASP A 252 -3.20 23.92 -8.30
C ASP A 252 -3.64 23.52 -6.90
N LEU A 253 -4.85 23.93 -6.53
CA LEU A 253 -5.46 23.54 -5.26
C LEU A 253 -6.11 22.15 -5.31
N THR A 254 -6.26 21.55 -6.49
CA THR A 254 -6.78 20.18 -6.66
C THR A 254 -5.70 19.12 -6.49
N PHE A 255 -4.46 19.54 -6.20
CA PHE A 255 -3.31 18.66 -6.07
C PHE A 255 -3.17 17.69 -7.24
N GLY A 256 -3.36 18.17 -8.48
CA GLY A 256 -3.25 17.35 -9.67
C GLY A 256 -4.31 16.27 -9.80
N ARG A 257 -5.54 16.50 -9.30
CA ARG A 257 -6.67 15.56 -9.41
C ARG A 257 -6.86 15.00 -10.80
N ALA A 258 -6.83 15.86 -11.82
CA ALA A 258 -7.03 15.44 -13.20
C ALA A 258 -5.90 14.56 -13.78
N LYS A 259 -4.78 14.46 -13.07
CA LYS A 259 -3.64 13.59 -13.41
C LYS A 259 -3.52 12.41 -12.44
N ALA A 260 -4.46 12.27 -11.50
CA ALA A 260 -4.38 11.38 -10.35
C ALA A 260 -3.03 11.43 -9.63
N ASN A 261 -2.48 12.64 -9.45
CA ASN A 261 -1.25 12.75 -8.68
C ASN A 261 -1.48 12.22 -7.26
N THR A 262 -0.52 11.45 -6.78
CA THR A 262 -0.48 10.84 -5.44
C THR A 262 0.71 11.33 -4.65
N TRP A 263 1.73 11.92 -5.28
CA TRP A 263 2.91 12.46 -4.60
C TRP A 263 3.12 13.94 -4.85
N GLY A 264 3.68 14.63 -3.85
CA GLY A 264 4.30 15.95 -4.02
C GLY A 264 3.71 17.07 -3.16
N TYR A 265 3.26 16.77 -1.94
CA TYR A 265 2.89 17.80 -0.95
C TYR A 265 4.00 18.81 -0.68
N GLN A 266 5.26 18.34 -0.72
CA GLN A 266 6.44 19.09 -0.29
C GLN A 266 6.90 20.16 -1.30
N SER A 267 6.42 20.11 -2.54
CA SER A 267 6.87 21.04 -3.58
C SER A 267 5.86 22.16 -3.84
N PRO A 268 6.30 23.44 -3.80
CA PRO A 268 5.50 24.58 -4.25
C PRO A 268 5.14 24.49 -5.75
N GLY A 269 5.92 23.74 -6.54
CA GLY A 269 5.78 23.64 -7.98
C GLY A 269 4.88 22.48 -8.42
N ALA A 270 3.82 22.78 -9.17
CA ALA A 270 2.94 21.75 -9.76
C ALA A 270 3.66 20.78 -10.72
N LYS A 271 4.83 21.16 -11.25
CA LYS A 271 5.62 20.34 -12.20
C LYS A 271 6.29 19.11 -11.57
N SER A 272 6.45 19.06 -10.26
CA SER A 272 7.09 17.92 -9.59
C SER A 272 6.10 16.89 -9.06
N ARG A 273 4.79 17.17 -9.09
CA ARG A 273 3.76 16.24 -8.59
C ARG A 273 3.55 15.11 -9.58
N LYS A 274 3.45 13.88 -9.09
CA LYS A 274 3.38 12.66 -9.90
C LYS A 274 2.34 11.68 -9.36
N ARG A 275 1.90 10.75 -10.21
CA ARG A 275 1.12 9.57 -9.81
C ARG A 275 2.07 8.39 -9.63
N LEU A 276 2.63 8.29 -8.43
CA LEU A 276 3.56 7.21 -8.07
C LEU A 276 2.80 5.96 -7.63
N ASP A 277 1.73 6.17 -6.87
CA ASP A 277 0.91 5.10 -6.31
C ASP A 277 -0.15 4.64 -7.31
N LYS A 278 -0.30 3.32 -7.45
CA LYS A 278 -1.22 2.72 -8.42
C LYS A 278 -1.84 1.43 -7.90
N PHE A 279 -2.95 1.08 -8.54
CA PHE A 279 -3.51 -0.26 -8.52
C PHE A 279 -3.43 -0.84 -9.93
N PHE A 280 -2.85 -2.04 -10.04
CA PHE A 280 -2.89 -2.83 -11.26
C PHE A 280 -3.60 -4.15 -11.01
N TYR A 281 -4.34 -4.65 -11.99
CA TYR A 281 -5.12 -5.88 -11.84
C TYR A 281 -5.12 -6.77 -13.09
N THR A 282 -5.59 -8.01 -12.91
CA THR A 282 -5.79 -9.00 -13.97
C THR A 282 -6.87 -10.00 -13.58
N GLY A 283 -7.35 -10.79 -14.54
CA GLY A 283 -8.42 -11.76 -14.35
C GLY A 283 -9.79 -11.11 -14.16
N SER A 284 -10.71 -11.84 -13.53
CA SER A 284 -12.11 -11.47 -13.33
C SER A 284 -12.29 -10.46 -12.19
N VAL A 285 -11.66 -9.29 -12.29
CA VAL A 285 -11.76 -8.23 -11.28
C VAL A 285 -12.49 -7.02 -11.87
N ASP A 286 -13.58 -6.62 -11.21
CA ASP A 286 -14.32 -5.40 -11.49
C ASP A 286 -13.97 -4.32 -10.47
N THR A 287 -13.66 -3.12 -10.95
CA THR A 287 -13.27 -1.99 -10.09
C THR A 287 -14.43 -1.03 -9.85
N ILE A 288 -14.52 -0.56 -8.60
CA ILE A 288 -15.66 0.19 -8.08
C ILE A 288 -15.16 1.43 -7.35
N ALA A 289 -15.80 2.56 -7.64
CA ALA A 289 -15.58 3.79 -6.90
C ALA A 289 -16.11 3.66 -5.46
N LEU A 290 -15.34 4.12 -4.49
CA LEU A 290 -15.76 4.17 -3.09
C LEU A 290 -16.28 5.57 -2.75
N ALA A 291 -17.40 5.64 -2.06
CA ALA A 291 -18.00 6.92 -1.64
C ALA A 291 -17.36 7.46 -0.35
N GLU A 292 -16.68 6.59 0.40
CA GLU A 292 -16.03 6.86 1.68
C GLU A 292 -14.75 7.70 1.56
N VAL A 293 -14.24 7.88 0.33
CA VAL A 293 -12.94 8.52 0.07
C VAL A 293 -13.07 10.04 -0.05
N GLN A 294 -12.00 10.75 0.34
CA GLN A 294 -12.01 12.21 0.37
C GLN A 294 -12.13 12.86 -1.01
N ASP A 295 -11.46 12.29 -2.02
CA ASP A 295 -11.49 12.83 -3.38
C ASP A 295 -11.51 11.73 -4.43
N LEU A 296 -12.65 11.56 -5.08
CA LEU A 296 -12.90 10.50 -6.05
C LEU A 296 -12.65 10.98 -7.49
N THR A 297 -11.88 10.23 -8.27
CA THR A 297 -11.72 10.48 -9.71
C THR A 297 -11.78 9.16 -10.47
N GLY A 298 -12.83 9.01 -11.28
CA GLY A 298 -13.12 7.73 -11.91
C GLY A 298 -13.45 6.67 -10.85
N LYS A 299 -12.68 5.58 -10.84
CA LYS A 299 -12.78 4.50 -9.85
C LYS A 299 -11.82 4.66 -8.67
N ILE A 300 -10.85 5.57 -8.75
CA ILE A 300 -9.81 5.76 -7.72
C ILE A 300 -10.21 6.88 -6.77
N GLY A 301 -10.29 6.56 -5.48
CA GLY A 301 -10.36 7.53 -4.40
C GLY A 301 -8.98 7.92 -3.90
N ARG A 302 -8.83 9.18 -3.47
CA ARG A 302 -7.65 9.69 -2.77
C ARG A 302 -8.00 10.00 -1.31
N LEU A 303 -7.03 9.78 -0.43
CA LEU A 303 -7.13 9.86 1.03
C LEU A 303 -5.95 10.67 1.60
N GLY A 304 -6.11 11.18 2.81
CA GLY A 304 -5.07 11.94 3.51
C GLY A 304 -4.77 13.29 2.86
N ILE A 305 -5.67 13.81 2.01
CA ILE A 305 -5.39 15.06 1.31
C ILE A 305 -5.45 16.22 2.30
N GLY A 306 -4.33 16.88 2.51
CA GLY A 306 -4.22 17.99 3.45
C GLY A 306 -4.07 17.54 4.90
N LEU A 307 -3.85 16.25 5.16
CA LEU A 307 -3.76 15.71 6.51
C LEU A 307 -2.43 16.07 7.18
N LYS A 308 -2.52 16.77 8.32
CA LYS A 308 -1.38 17.17 9.14
C LYS A 308 -1.51 16.65 10.56
N THR A 309 -0.38 16.54 11.23
CA THR A 309 -0.29 16.20 12.66
C THR A 309 0.84 16.98 13.33
N LYS A 310 0.80 17.06 14.66
CA LYS A 310 1.84 17.70 15.46
C LYS A 310 2.95 16.70 15.72
N VAL A 311 4.17 17.01 15.31
CA VAL A 311 5.35 16.19 15.58
C VAL A 311 6.34 16.98 16.42
N LYS A 312 7.00 16.30 17.37
CA LYS A 312 8.10 16.88 18.13
C LYS A 312 9.38 16.76 17.31
N VAL A 313 10.03 17.89 17.06
CA VAL A 313 11.32 17.98 16.37
C VAL A 313 12.35 18.59 17.31
N TRP A 314 13.61 18.18 17.11
CA TRP A 314 14.75 18.73 17.83
C TRP A 314 15.06 20.13 17.31
N GLU A 315 15.23 21.09 18.23
CA GLU A 315 15.64 22.45 17.89
C GLU A 315 17.16 22.59 18.11
N ASP A 316 17.93 22.51 17.03
CA ASP A 316 19.35 22.87 17.09
C ASP A 316 19.52 24.39 16.90
N LYS A 317 20.29 25.02 17.79
CA LYS A 317 20.41 26.50 17.94
C LYS A 317 21.00 27.22 16.72
N THR A 318 21.40 26.50 15.67
CA THR A 318 22.03 27.09 14.49
C THR A 318 21.28 26.96 13.17
N ARG A 319 20.15 26.24 13.08
CA ARG A 319 19.23 26.26 11.92
C ARG A 319 18.07 25.30 12.16
N LEU A 320 16.83 25.73 11.90
CA LEU A 320 15.68 24.85 11.73
C LEU A 320 15.92 23.95 10.52
N HIS A 321 16.66 22.86 10.70
CA HIS A 321 16.83 21.81 9.72
C HIS A 321 15.70 20.81 9.88
N LEU A 322 14.70 20.89 9.00
CA LEU A 322 13.86 19.76 8.59
C LEU A 322 14.75 18.79 7.79
N ASP A 323 15.85 18.30 8.37
CA ASP A 323 16.78 17.47 7.61
C ASP A 323 16.29 16.03 7.54
N LYS A 324 16.16 15.54 6.31
CA LYS A 324 15.91 14.14 5.94
C LYS A 324 17.11 13.24 6.23
N LYS A 325 18.05 13.65 7.09
CA LYS A 325 19.25 12.92 7.48
C LYS A 325 19.66 13.24 8.91
N SER A 326 19.33 12.36 9.84
CA SER A 326 20.20 12.11 11.00
C SER A 326 19.89 10.71 11.55
N VAL A 327 20.63 9.73 11.01
CA VAL A 327 20.97 8.52 11.76
C VAL A 327 22.39 8.75 12.24
N LEU A 328 22.53 9.04 13.52
CA LEU A 328 23.69 8.74 14.36
C LEU A 328 23.33 9.19 15.77
N ASP A 329 22.94 8.21 16.59
CA ASP A 329 22.69 8.37 17.99
C ASP A 329 24.02 8.17 18.74
N GLY A 330 24.30 9.03 19.73
CA GLY A 330 25.41 8.83 20.66
C GLY A 330 26.20 10.08 21.01
N MET A 331 26.00 10.53 22.26
CA MET A 331 26.80 11.48 23.02
C MET A 331 26.53 12.97 22.74
N TYR A 332 25.72 13.61 23.59
CA TYR A 332 26.15 14.69 24.50
C TYR A 332 24.95 15.14 25.34
N GLY A 333 25.13 15.20 26.66
CA GLY A 333 24.15 15.73 27.59
C GLY A 333 23.92 17.22 27.36
N SER A 334 22.72 17.59 26.95
CA SER A 334 22.14 18.91 27.19
C SER A 334 20.62 18.77 27.17
N GLU A 335 19.91 19.54 28.00
CA GLU A 335 18.45 19.66 27.97
C GLU A 335 18.02 20.16 26.58
N ALA A 336 17.75 19.22 25.68
CA ALA A 336 17.30 19.57 24.35
C ALA A 336 15.88 20.11 24.41
N ALA A 337 15.69 21.34 23.95
CA ALA A 337 14.37 21.91 23.75
C ALA A 337 13.71 21.21 22.55
N TYR A 338 12.56 20.60 22.78
CA TYR A 338 11.71 20.08 21.71
C TYR A 338 10.73 21.16 21.28
N LYS A 339 10.51 21.27 19.97
CA LYS A 339 9.45 22.11 19.41
C LYS A 339 8.39 21.24 18.74
N GLU A 340 7.13 21.58 18.95
CA GLU A 340 6.03 20.98 18.18
C GLU A 340 5.84 21.75 16.88
N VAL A 341 5.83 21.02 15.77
CA VAL A 341 5.60 21.57 14.43
C VAL A 341 4.48 20.81 13.72
N ASP A 342 3.72 21.53 12.89
CA ASP A 342 2.76 20.90 11.99
C ASP A 342 3.50 20.23 10.83
N ALA A 343 3.41 18.91 10.76
CA ALA A 343 3.94 18.11 9.66
C ALA A 343 2.82 17.43 8.88
N TRP A 344 3.01 17.23 7.58
CA TRP A 344 2.13 16.39 6.78
C TRP A 344 2.25 14.93 7.25
N VAL A 345 1.13 14.22 7.31
CA VAL A 345 1.12 12.80 7.69
C VAL A 345 1.89 11.93 6.70
N SER A 346 1.83 12.25 5.42
CA SER A 346 2.66 11.67 4.36
C SER A 346 2.87 12.72 3.27
N ASP A 347 3.94 12.60 2.48
CA ASP A 347 4.07 13.35 1.23
C ASP A 347 3.35 12.68 0.04
N HIS A 348 2.83 11.47 0.27
CA HIS A 348 1.87 10.77 -0.57
C HIS A 348 0.43 10.93 -0.08
N PHE A 349 -0.52 10.86 -1.02
CA PHE A 349 -1.93 10.64 -0.76
C PHE A 349 -2.17 9.13 -0.73
N GLY A 350 -2.96 8.65 0.21
CA GLY A 350 -3.48 7.30 0.12
C GLY A 350 -4.39 7.19 -1.10
N ILE A 351 -4.43 6.01 -1.72
CA ILE A 351 -5.40 5.69 -2.76
C ILE A 351 -6.29 4.53 -2.32
N ALA A 352 -7.54 4.52 -2.76
CA ALA A 352 -8.48 3.47 -2.41
C ALA A 352 -9.43 3.13 -3.56
N ILE A 353 -9.77 1.85 -3.66
CA ILE A 353 -10.69 1.29 -4.66
C ILE A 353 -11.56 0.22 -4.02
N GLY A 354 -12.74 0.00 -4.59
CA GLY A 354 -13.53 -1.20 -4.39
C GLY A 354 -13.22 -2.22 -5.49
N ILE A 355 -13.22 -3.50 -5.15
CA ILE A 355 -13.13 -4.58 -6.13
C ILE A 355 -14.22 -5.63 -5.90
N ARG A 356 -14.70 -6.23 -6.99
CA ARG A 356 -15.51 -7.45 -6.99
C ARG A 356 -14.83 -8.49 -7.88
N VAL A 357 -14.97 -9.75 -7.51
CA VAL A 357 -14.44 -10.87 -8.30
C VAL A 357 -15.58 -11.67 -8.88
N HIS A 358 -15.47 -12.04 -10.16
CA HIS A 358 -16.46 -12.80 -10.94
C HIS A 358 -15.92 -14.15 -11.43
#